data_AF-A0AAD7INI5-F1
#
_entry.id   AF-A0AAD7INI5-F1
#
_cell.length_a   1.000
_cell.length_b   1.000
_cell.length_c   1.000
_cell.angle_alpha   90.00
_cell.angle_beta   90.00
_cell.angle_gamma   90.00
#
_symmetry.space_group_name_H-M   'P 1'
#
loop_
_entity.id
_entity.type
_entity.pdbx_description
1 polymer ?
#
loop_
_entity_poly.entity_id
_entity_poly.type
_entity_poly.pdbx_seq_one_letter_code
_entity_poly.pdbx_strand_id
1 'polypeptide(L)' 'MGIHSTLTETYTPPNHASALAHPTVIEEYINKERAGHHYTGPFSCSRLEQLIGPFRTSPL' A
#
# COMPACT_ATOMS: atom_id res chain seq x y z
N MET A 1 15.51 0.10 -21.73
CA MET A 1 16.51 0.53 -20.73
C MET A 1 15.79 0.68 -19.40
N GLY A 2 15.97 -0.25 -18.46
CA GLY A 2 15.41 -0.15 -17.10
C GLY A 2 16.42 0.50 -16.17
N ILE A 3 15.95 1.31 -15.21
CA ILE A 3 16.81 1.86 -14.17
C ILE A 3 17.17 0.74 -13.17
N HIS A 4 18.46 0.44 -13.03
CA HIS A 4 18.98 -0.45 -12.00
C HIS A 4 19.25 0.32 -10.69
N SER A 5 18.25 1.06 -10.20
CA SER A 5 18.32 1.62 -8.85
C SER A 5 17.84 0.55 -7.87
N THR A 6 18.74 0.01 -7.06
CA THR A 6 18.37 -0.90 -5.96
C THR A 6 17.61 -0.11 -4.91
N LEU A 7 16.41 -0.57 -4.56
CA LEU A 7 15.66 0.02 -3.47
C LEU A 7 16.35 -0.35 -2.15
N THR A 8 16.88 0.63 -1.43
CA THR A 8 17.59 0.41 -0.15
C THR A 8 16.69 0.63 1.05
N GLU A 9 15.60 1.38 0.88
CA GLU A 9 14.69 1.78 1.96
C GLU A 9 13.25 1.69 1.49
N THR A 10 12.37 1.29 2.43
CA THR A 10 10.94 1.30 2.23
C THR A 10 10.40 2.72 2.32
N TYR A 11 9.60 3.14 1.33
CA TYR A 11 8.97 4.46 1.33
C TYR A 11 7.49 4.37 1.00
N THR A 12 6.68 4.80 1.97
CA THR A 12 5.23 4.89 1.86
C THR A 12 4.82 6.36 1.98
N PRO A 13 4.55 7.07 0.86
CA PRO A 13 4.14 8.46 0.92
C PRO A 13 2.78 8.59 1.63
N PRO A 14 2.50 9.74 2.28
CA PRO A 14 1.18 10.01 2.82
C PRO A 14 0.13 10.03 1.69
N ASN A 15 -1.07 9.53 1.99
CA ASN A 15 -2.18 9.54 1.04
C ASN A 15 -2.57 10.98 0.66
N HIS A 16 -3.16 11.13 -0.52
CA HIS A 16 -3.65 12.40 -1.01
C HIS A 16 -4.81 12.91 -0.13
N ALA A 17 -4.98 14.23 -0.06
CA ALA A 17 -5.99 14.87 0.78
C ALA A 17 -7.42 14.38 0.48
N SER A 18 -7.71 13.99 -0.77
CA SER A 18 -9.00 13.41 -1.17
C SER A 18 -9.29 12.08 -0.49
N ALA A 19 -8.28 11.21 -0.34
CA ALA A 19 -8.44 9.93 0.34
C ALA A 19 -8.65 10.13 1.85
N LEU A 20 -8.02 11.16 2.43
CA LEU A 20 -8.22 11.54 3.83
C LEU A 20 -9.58 12.23 4.08
N ALA A 21 -10.15 12.90 3.07
CA ALA A 21 -11.43 13.59 3.18
C ALA A 21 -12.63 12.61 3.27
N HIS A 22 -12.50 11.43 2.66
CA HIS A 22 -13.56 10.42 2.62
C HIS A 22 -13.05 9.03 3.04
N PRO A 23 -12.59 8.86 4.29
CA PRO A 23 -11.98 7.60 4.75
C PRO A 23 -12.95 6.43 4.69
N THR A 24 -14.24 6.67 4.92
CA THR A 24 -15.29 5.64 4.88
C THR A 24 -15.44 5.00 3.50
N VAL A 25 -15.35 5.79 2.42
CA VAL A 25 -15.44 5.28 1.04
C VAL A 25 -14.26 4.36 0.72
N ILE A 26 -13.07 4.72 1.20
CA ILE A 26 -11.86 3.92 1.03
C ILE A 26 -11.96 2.60 1.82
N GLU A 27 -12.42 2.66 3.07
CA GLU A 27 -12.63 1.46 3.89
C GLU A 27 -13.69 0.52 3.30
N GLU A 28 -14.82 1.06 2.81
CA GLU A 28 -15.86 0.29 2.12
C GLU A 28 -15.31 -0.40 0.87
N TYR A 29 -14.52 0.32 0.07
CA TYR A 29 -13.88 -0.24 -1.12
C TYR A 29 -12.90 -1.36 -0.76
N ILE A 30 -12.03 -1.15 0.23
CA ILE A 30 -11.09 -2.17 0.72
C ILE A 30 -11.85 -3.41 1.21
N ASN A 31 -12.93 -3.23 1.98
CA ASN A 31 -13.71 -4.36 2.49
C ASN A 31 -14.42 -5.12 1.37
N LYS A 32 -14.92 -4.42 0.34
CA LYS A 32 -15.50 -5.04 -0.86
C LYS A 32 -14.47 -5.90 -1.59
N GLU A 33 -13.26 -5.37 -1.83
CA GLU A 33 -12.18 -6.12 -2.51
C GLU A 33 -11.66 -7.29 -1.67
N ARG A 34 -11.65 -7.16 -0.32
CA ARG A 34 -11.32 -8.27 0.59
C ARG A 34 -12.39 -9.36 0.55
N ALA A 35 -13.67 -9.00 0.53
CA ALA A 35 -14.77 -9.96 0.39
C ALA A 35 -14.72 -10.70 -0.95
N GLY A 36 -14.23 -10.03 -2.00
CA GLY A 36 -13.95 -10.64 -3.31
C GLY A 36 -12.67 -11.47 -3.38
N HIS A 37 -11.93 -11.63 -2.28
CA HIS A 37 -10.61 -12.29 -2.24
C HIS A 37 -9.55 -11.65 -3.15
N HIS A 38 -9.75 -10.41 -3.61
CA HIS A 38 -8.77 -9.68 -4.41
C HIS A 38 -7.66 -9.11 -3.52
N TYR A 39 -8.01 -8.67 -2.30
CA TYR A 39 -7.06 -8.14 -1.32
C TYR A 39 -6.84 -9.11 -0.16
N THR A 40 -5.56 -9.25 0.23
CA THR A 40 -5.14 -10.00 1.42
C THR A 40 -4.52 -9.05 2.43
N GLY A 41 -4.81 -9.24 3.71
CA GLY A 41 -4.30 -8.38 4.79
C GLY A 41 -5.35 -8.09 5.85
N PRO A 42 -4.99 -7.31 6.89
CA PRO A 42 -3.95 -6.27 6.91
C PRO A 42 -2.52 -6.78 7.16
N PHE A 43 -1.52 -6.11 6.57
CA PHE A 43 -0.10 -6.35 6.83
C PHE A 43 0.55 -5.12 7.46
N SER A 44 1.46 -5.32 8.42
CA SER A 44 2.33 -4.24 8.88
C SER A 44 3.43 -3.97 7.86
N CYS A 45 3.88 -2.72 7.79
CA CYS A 45 4.99 -2.30 6.91
C CYS A 45 6.24 -3.16 7.14
N SER A 46 6.60 -3.38 8.41
CA SER A 46 7.74 -4.21 8.81
C SER A 46 7.63 -5.67 8.35
N ARG A 47 6.43 -6.25 8.43
CA ARG A 47 6.21 -7.64 7.98
C ARG A 47 6.35 -7.75 6.47
N LEU A 48 5.85 -6.76 5.75
CA LEU A 48 5.91 -6.74 4.29
C LEU A 48 7.36 -6.54 3.82
N GLU A 49 8.09 -5.61 4.43
CA GLU A 49 9.51 -5.38 4.16
C GLU A 49 10.37 -6.63 4.42
N GLN A 50 10.10 -7.38 5.49
CA GLN A 50 10.77 -8.67 5.74
C GLN A 50 10.45 -9.73 4.68
N LEU A 51 9.26 -9.68 4.08
CA LEU A 51 8.79 -10.69 3.13
C LEU A 51 9.29 -10.44 1.71
N ILE A 52 9.28 -9.18 1.26
CA ILE A 52 9.59 -8.81 -0.13
C ILE A 52 10.84 -7.94 -0.27
N GLY A 53 11.46 -7.53 0.84
CA GLY A 53 12.51 -6.52 0.87
C GLY A 53 11.96 -5.09 0.86
N PRO A 54 12.84 -4.10 0.70
CA PRO A 54 12.45 -2.70 0.64
C PRO A 54 11.46 -2.46 -0.51
N PHE A 55 10.38 -1.71 -0.24
CA PHE A 55 9.33 -1.44 -1.23
C PHE A 55 8.89 0.02 -1.27
N ARG A 56 8.25 0.42 -2.37
CA ARG A 56 7.62 1.74 -2.52
C ARG A 56 6.15 1.59 -2.84
N THR A 57 5.32 2.40 -2.19
CA THR A 57 3.88 2.46 -2.50
C THR A 57 3.55 3.79 -3.17
N SER A 58 2.46 3.79 -3.93
CA SER A 58 1.86 5.02 -4.45
C SER A 58 0.84 5.57 -3.44
N PRO A 59 0.70 6.89 -3.31
CA PRO A 59 -0.32 7.48 -2.47
C PRO A 59 -1.71 7.17 -3.04
N LEU A 60 -2.68 6.93 -2.15
CA LEU A 60 -4.11 6.82 -2.49
C LEU A 60 -4.75 8.19 -2.75
#